data_AF-A0A966ZA70-F1
#
_entry.id   AF-A0A966ZA70-F1
#
_cell.length_a   1.000
_cell.length_b   1.000
_cell.length_c   1.000
_cell.angle_alpha   90.00
_cell.angle_beta   90.00
_cell.angle_gamma   90.00
#
_symmetry.space_group_name_H-M   'P 1'
#
loop_
_entity.id
_entity.type
_entity.pdbx_description
1 polymer ?
#
loop_
_entity_poly.entity_id
_entity_poly.type
_entity_poly.pdbx_seq_one_letter_code
_entity_poly.pdbx_strand_id
1 'polypeptide(L)'
;MLAEESVTETPAGFEVRQVRLVANEALRVELVFKASADGTFQAVSEISVSREFITNRAGFTLLHPLQHVAGTPLSVVHPDGLVTVSEFPLLISPHQVADNISGLRHAVNGIDVDITFQGEIFEMEDQRNWSDASFKTYCRPLSLPRPYRLHAGEIHRQEIAIRFQGTPTKQPGASAAAGAILEWRDGAGTVPRLAVAMEDGTLPDASARDLCRLLKPAILELRVTPQNAGAVCESAKALTAARPAEIELEI
;
A
#
# COMPACT_ATOMS: atom_id res chain seq x y z
N MET A 1 14.43 14.19 -1.47
CA MET A 1 15.72 14.10 -2.19
C MET A 1 16.59 13.07 -1.48
N LEU A 2 17.26 12.19 -2.23
CA LEU A 2 18.33 11.32 -1.72
C LEU A 2 19.56 12.19 -1.41
N ALA A 3 19.99 12.18 -0.15
CA ALA A 3 21.14 12.95 0.33
C ALA A 3 22.39 12.06 0.43
N GLU A 4 22.25 10.87 1.01
CA GLU A 4 23.34 9.90 1.15
C GLU A 4 22.83 8.49 0.87
N GLU A 5 23.68 7.66 0.30
CA GLU A 5 23.45 6.22 0.15
C GLU A 5 24.78 5.49 0.31
N SER A 6 24.74 4.38 1.03
CA SER A 6 25.85 3.44 1.12
C SER A 6 25.32 2.02 1.09
N VAL A 7 25.98 1.16 0.32
CA VAL A 7 25.67 -0.26 0.21
C VAL A 7 26.92 -1.05 0.56
N THR A 8 26.79 -2.01 1.47
CA THR A 8 27.83 -2.99 1.78
C THR A 8 27.25 -4.37 1.55
N GLU A 9 27.91 -5.19 0.75
CA GLU A 9 27.49 -6.55 0.45
C GLU A 9 28.64 -7.52 0.68
N THR A 10 28.33 -8.65 1.30
CA THR A 10 29.26 -9.74 1.60
C THR A 10 28.56 -11.07 1.35
N PRO A 11 29.28 -12.20 1.27
CA PRO A 11 28.64 -13.52 1.23
C PRO A 11 27.73 -13.81 2.44
N ALA A 12 27.93 -13.12 3.56
CA ALA A 12 27.11 -13.27 4.76
C ALA A 12 25.81 -12.45 4.72
N GLY A 13 25.66 -11.50 3.79
CA GLY A 13 24.51 -10.61 3.73
C GLY A 13 24.83 -9.21 3.20
N PHE A 14 23.87 -8.29 3.36
CA PHE A 14 24.02 -6.90 2.93
C PHE A 14 23.53 -5.91 3.97
N GLU A 15 24.02 -4.68 3.85
CA GLU A 15 23.51 -3.51 4.52
C GLU A 15 23.35 -2.37 3.50
N VAL A 16 22.16 -1.78 3.45
CA VAL A 16 21.85 -0.58 2.68
C VAL A 16 21.46 0.52 3.65
N ARG A 17 22.20 1.63 3.64
CA ARG A 17 21.85 2.83 4.39
C ARG A 17 21.52 3.94 3.42
N GLN A 18 20.42 4.64 3.70
CA GLN A 18 19.93 5.75 2.90
C GLN A 18 19.57 6.92 3.82
N VAL A 19 19.97 8.13 3.44
CA VAL A 19 19.50 9.37 4.05
C VAL A 19 18.68 10.12 3.01
N ARG A 20 17.51 10.59 3.43
CA ARG A 20 16.56 11.33 2.60
C ARG A 20 16.20 12.62 3.32
N LEU A 21 16.24 13.75 2.60
CA LEU A 21 15.63 14.99 3.04
C LEU A 21 14.28 15.13 2.33
N VAL A 22 13.19 15.22 3.08
CA VAL A 22 11.82 15.29 2.54
C VAL A 22 11.07 16.49 3.11
N ALA A 23 9.93 16.84 2.48
CA ALA A 23 9.11 17.98 2.88
C ALA A 23 9.92 19.30 2.97
N ASN A 24 10.65 19.63 1.90
CA ASN A 24 11.57 20.77 1.83
C ASN A 24 12.67 20.74 2.92
N GLU A 25 13.11 19.54 3.34
CA GLU A 25 14.08 19.32 4.43
C GLU A 25 13.50 19.52 5.84
N ALA A 26 12.16 19.46 5.99
CA ALA A 26 11.55 19.44 7.33
C ALA A 26 11.92 18.17 8.09
N LEU A 27 12.09 17.08 7.36
CA LEU A 27 12.40 15.77 7.90
C LEU A 27 13.69 15.26 7.27
N ARG A 28 14.62 14.82 8.11
CA ARG A 28 15.74 13.98 7.72
C ARG A 28 15.38 12.54 8.08
N VAL A 29 15.22 11.70 7.07
CA VAL A 29 14.86 10.28 7.22
C VAL A 29 16.10 9.44 6.94
N GLU A 30 16.54 8.70 7.94
CA GLU A 30 17.55 7.67 7.83
C GLU A 30 16.87 6.31 7.74
N LEU A 31 17.25 5.53 6.74
CA LEU A 31 16.76 4.18 6.50
C LEU A 31 17.95 3.24 6.50
N VAL A 32 17.87 2.15 7.25
CA VAL A 32 18.88 1.09 7.26
C VAL A 32 18.18 -0.24 7.02
N PHE A 33 18.58 -0.94 5.97
CA PHE A 33 18.12 -2.28 5.65
C PHE A 33 19.29 -3.25 5.78
N LYS A 34 19.12 -4.30 6.57
CA LYS A 34 20.13 -5.36 6.74
C LYS A 34 19.49 -6.69 6.41
N ALA A 35 20.21 -7.53 5.69
CA ALA A 35 19.84 -8.94 5.53
C ALA A 35 21.06 -9.81 5.77
N SER A 36 20.83 -11.00 6.31
CA SER A 36 21.87 -11.99 6.54
C SER A 36 21.47 -13.34 5.95
N ALA A 37 22.48 -14.11 5.52
CA ALA A 37 22.33 -15.44 4.94
C ALA A 37 21.68 -16.46 5.90
N ASP A 38 21.62 -16.15 7.19
CA ASP A 38 20.92 -16.96 8.21
C ASP A 38 19.39 -16.78 8.21
N GLY A 39 18.85 -16.01 7.26
CA GLY A 39 17.41 -15.78 7.13
C GLY A 39 16.90 -14.64 8.00
N THR A 40 17.75 -13.70 8.42
CA THR A 40 17.31 -12.49 9.13
C THR A 40 17.29 -11.28 8.21
N PHE A 41 16.26 -10.45 8.37
CA PHE A 41 16.11 -9.16 7.72
C PHE A 41 15.70 -8.10 8.75
N GLN A 42 16.26 -6.90 8.66
CA GLN A 42 15.95 -5.78 9.53
C GLN A 42 15.79 -4.52 8.69
N ALA A 43 14.74 -3.76 8.95
CA ALA A 43 14.52 -2.42 8.42
C ALA A 43 14.35 -1.44 9.58
N VAL A 44 15.22 -0.44 9.65
CA VAL A 44 15.17 0.64 10.64
C VAL A 44 14.88 1.94 9.91
N SER A 45 13.95 2.73 10.44
CA SER A 45 13.72 4.10 10.04
C SER A 45 13.91 5.01 11.24
N GLU A 46 14.68 6.07 11.08
CA GLU A 46 14.79 7.15 12.04
C GLU A 46 14.49 8.48 11.34
N ILE A 47 13.50 9.20 11.84
CA ILE A 47 13.05 10.48 11.29
C ILE A 47 13.42 11.56 12.30
N SER A 48 14.40 12.39 11.96
CA SER A 48 14.73 13.60 12.71
C SER A 48 13.93 14.78 12.16
N VAL A 49 13.22 15.49 13.05
CA VAL A 49 12.28 16.56 12.69
C VAL A 49 12.94 17.92 12.87
N SER A 50 13.36 18.56 11.78
CA SER A 50 14.02 19.87 11.82
C SER A 50 13.03 21.03 12.05
N ARG A 51 11.81 20.88 11.54
CA ARG A 51 10.70 21.79 11.79
C ARG A 51 9.39 21.01 11.86
N GLU A 52 8.40 21.63 12.49
CA GLU A 52 7.06 21.07 12.61
C GLU A 52 6.55 20.52 11.26
N PHE A 53 6.01 19.30 11.30
CA PHE A 53 5.45 18.62 10.14
C PHE A 53 4.15 17.93 10.50
N ILE A 54 3.11 18.13 9.68
CA ILE A 54 1.79 17.50 9.85
C ILE A 54 1.69 16.31 8.91
N THR A 55 1.35 15.14 9.43
CA THR A 55 1.23 13.91 8.64
C THR A 55 0.10 13.02 9.10
N ASN A 56 -0.40 12.17 8.19
CA ASN A 56 -1.30 11.08 8.55
C ASN A 56 -0.54 9.84 9.01
N ARG A 57 0.69 9.63 8.52
CA ARG A 57 1.57 8.50 8.85
C ARG A 57 3.04 8.88 8.70
N ALA A 58 3.88 8.32 9.54
CA ALA A 58 5.33 8.38 9.43
C ALA A 58 5.86 7.01 9.83
N GLY A 59 6.61 6.35 8.94
CA GLY A 59 7.10 5.01 9.22
C GLY A 59 6.94 3.99 8.09
N PHE A 60 7.19 2.73 8.43
CA PHE A 60 7.05 1.62 7.49
C PHE A 60 5.62 1.11 7.37
N THR A 61 5.36 0.59 6.19
CA THR A 61 4.24 -0.28 5.87
C THR A 61 4.82 -1.60 5.37
N LEU A 62 4.25 -2.73 5.81
CA LEU A 62 4.66 -4.05 5.37
C LEU A 62 3.53 -4.72 4.60
N LEU A 63 3.83 -5.17 3.37
CA LEU A 63 2.87 -5.85 2.51
C LEU A 63 3.08 -7.36 2.58
N HIS A 64 1.98 -8.09 2.69
CA HIS A 64 1.96 -9.55 2.72
C HIS A 64 1.31 -10.06 1.42
N PRO A 65 1.96 -11.00 0.71
CA PRO A 65 1.39 -11.52 -0.53
C PRO A 65 0.10 -12.29 -0.25
N LEU A 66 -0.80 -12.37 -1.23
CA LEU A 66 -1.96 -13.26 -1.13
C LEU A 66 -1.56 -14.73 -1.32
N GLN A 67 -0.64 -14.97 -2.27
CA GLN A 67 -0.20 -16.31 -2.61
C GLN A 67 0.49 -16.98 -1.42
N HIS A 68 0.04 -18.19 -1.07
CA HIS A 68 0.51 -18.97 0.08
C HIS A 68 0.16 -18.41 1.47
N VAL A 69 -0.66 -17.37 1.54
CA VAL A 69 -1.01 -16.71 2.82
C VAL A 69 -2.51 -16.58 3.01
N ALA A 70 -3.28 -16.23 1.97
CA ALA A 70 -4.73 -16.13 2.13
C ALA A 70 -5.35 -17.47 2.57
N GLY A 71 -6.16 -17.44 3.64
CA GLY A 71 -6.77 -18.61 4.27
C GLY A 71 -5.83 -19.41 5.19
N THR A 72 -4.63 -18.92 5.50
CA THR A 72 -3.68 -19.63 6.37
C THR A 72 -3.67 -19.05 7.80
N PRO A 73 -3.26 -19.85 8.81
CA PRO A 73 -3.18 -19.39 10.20
C PRO A 73 -2.22 -18.21 10.38
N LEU A 74 -2.61 -17.31 11.27
CA LEU A 74 -1.82 -16.15 11.70
C LEU A 74 -1.79 -16.10 13.22
N SER A 75 -0.61 -16.01 13.83
CA SER A 75 -0.49 -15.65 15.24
C SER A 75 -0.12 -14.17 15.37
N VAL A 76 -0.86 -13.44 16.17
CA VAL A 76 -0.63 -12.01 16.44
C VAL A 76 -0.05 -11.88 17.84
N VAL A 77 1.14 -11.29 17.94
CA VAL A 77 1.76 -10.93 19.22
C VAL A 77 1.36 -9.50 19.53
N HIS A 78 0.85 -9.28 20.74
CA HIS A 78 0.42 -7.98 21.24
C HIS A 78 1.52 -7.33 22.10
N PRO A 79 1.47 -6.00 22.33
CA PRO A 79 2.48 -5.28 23.11
C PRO A 79 2.65 -5.76 24.56
N ASP A 80 1.61 -6.34 25.14
CA ASP A 80 1.62 -6.93 26.48
C ASP A 80 2.21 -8.36 26.50
N GLY A 81 2.60 -8.88 25.34
CA GLY A 81 3.13 -10.23 25.16
C GLY A 81 2.06 -11.31 24.97
N LEU A 82 0.76 -10.97 25.02
CA LEU A 82 -0.31 -11.90 24.68
C LEU A 82 -0.18 -12.32 23.21
N VAL A 83 -0.45 -13.59 22.93
CA VAL A 83 -0.54 -14.10 21.57
C VAL A 83 -1.97 -14.55 21.29
N THR A 84 -2.57 -13.99 20.25
CA THR A 84 -3.87 -14.45 19.74
C THR A 84 -3.67 -15.22 18.43
N VAL A 85 -4.50 -16.24 18.24
CA VAL A 85 -4.54 -17.01 16.99
C VAL A 85 -5.69 -16.49 16.16
N SER A 86 -5.40 -16.19 14.90
CA SER A 86 -6.30 -15.71 13.87
C SER A 86 -5.95 -16.40 12.54
N GLU A 87 -6.44 -15.87 11.43
CA GLU A 87 -6.10 -16.29 10.08
C GLU A 87 -6.01 -15.09 9.15
N PHE A 88 -5.24 -15.23 8.07
CA PHE A 88 -5.40 -14.35 6.93
C PHE A 88 -6.72 -14.69 6.22
N PRO A 89 -7.63 -13.74 6.00
CA PRO A 89 -8.92 -14.03 5.39
C PRO A 89 -8.79 -14.62 3.99
N LEU A 90 -9.44 -15.76 3.74
CA LEU A 90 -9.51 -16.32 2.40
C LEU A 90 -10.30 -15.38 1.47
N LEU A 91 -11.48 -14.95 1.92
CA LEU A 91 -12.33 -13.96 1.24
C LEU A 91 -11.98 -12.55 1.70
N ILE A 92 -12.39 -11.54 0.92
CA ILE A 92 -12.15 -10.14 1.25
C ILE A 92 -12.81 -9.82 2.60
N SER A 93 -12.01 -9.37 3.56
CA SER A 93 -12.51 -8.90 4.85
C SER A 93 -12.78 -7.40 4.80
N PRO A 94 -14.00 -6.92 5.10
CA PRO A 94 -14.28 -5.50 5.22
C PRO A 94 -13.74 -4.88 6.54
N HIS A 95 -13.29 -5.72 7.48
CA HIS A 95 -12.77 -5.30 8.78
C HIS A 95 -11.23 -5.41 8.84
N GLN A 96 -10.63 -4.76 9.84
CA GLN A 96 -9.22 -4.97 10.19
C GLN A 96 -8.97 -6.48 10.40
N VAL A 97 -7.93 -7.00 9.73
CA VAL A 97 -7.53 -8.41 9.81
C VAL A 97 -6.93 -8.73 11.17
N ALA A 98 -6.17 -7.78 11.71
CA ALA A 98 -5.60 -7.83 13.06
C ALA A 98 -5.35 -6.40 13.55
N ASP A 99 -5.42 -6.20 14.86
CA ASP A 99 -5.13 -4.93 15.52
C ASP A 99 -4.10 -5.13 16.64
N ASN A 100 -3.67 -4.01 17.24
CA ASN A 100 -2.77 -3.97 18.39
C ASN A 100 -1.55 -4.91 18.24
N ILE A 101 -0.86 -4.81 17.10
CA ILE A 101 0.21 -5.73 16.69
C ILE A 101 1.57 -5.19 17.16
N SER A 102 2.34 -6.04 17.85
CA SER A 102 3.78 -5.90 18.09
C SER A 102 4.60 -6.98 17.39
N GLY A 103 3.96 -8.05 16.91
CA GLY A 103 4.58 -9.10 16.11
C GLY A 103 3.57 -9.98 15.38
N LEU A 104 4.03 -10.68 14.35
CA LEU A 104 3.23 -11.60 13.56
C LEU A 104 4.02 -12.88 13.33
N ARG A 105 3.36 -14.04 13.41
CA ARG A 105 3.93 -15.33 13.01
C ARG A 105 2.99 -16.04 12.06
N HIS A 106 3.52 -16.43 10.90
CA HIS A 106 2.78 -17.18 9.90
C HIS A 106 3.76 -17.95 9.01
N ALA A 107 3.23 -18.70 8.04
CA ALA A 107 4.04 -19.37 7.04
C ALA A 107 3.77 -18.79 5.64
N VAL A 108 4.80 -18.76 4.81
CA VAL A 108 4.71 -18.44 3.37
C VAL A 108 5.44 -19.52 2.59
N ASN A 109 4.70 -20.28 1.77
CA ASN A 109 5.26 -21.37 0.97
C ASN A 109 6.10 -22.38 1.79
N GLY A 110 5.67 -22.70 3.01
CA GLY A 110 6.37 -23.62 3.92
C GLY A 110 7.60 -23.03 4.62
N ILE A 111 7.84 -21.73 4.48
CA ILE A 111 8.82 -20.97 5.26
C ILE A 111 8.08 -20.33 6.43
N ASP A 112 8.53 -20.60 7.65
CA ASP A 112 8.05 -19.89 8.82
C ASP A 112 8.61 -18.47 8.84
N VAL A 113 7.74 -17.50 9.08
CA VAL A 113 8.03 -16.07 9.12
C VAL A 113 7.65 -15.55 10.50
N ASP A 114 8.64 -15.09 11.26
CA ASP A 114 8.44 -14.36 12.51
C ASP A 114 8.81 -12.90 12.28
N ILE A 115 7.85 -12.00 12.53
CA ILE A 115 7.97 -10.56 12.31
C ILE A 115 7.80 -9.87 13.65
N THR A 116 8.72 -8.97 13.97
CA THR A 116 8.62 -8.08 15.13
C THR A 116 8.59 -6.63 14.69
N PHE A 117 7.76 -5.85 15.38
CA PHE A 117 7.57 -4.43 15.14
C PHE A 117 7.92 -3.65 16.40
N GLN A 118 8.70 -2.58 16.24
CA GLN A 118 9.07 -1.69 17.33
C GLN A 118 8.90 -0.22 16.92
N GLY A 119 8.64 0.64 17.91
CA GLY A 119 8.51 2.08 17.74
C GLY A 119 7.07 2.58 17.57
N GLU A 120 6.13 1.70 17.19
CA GLU A 120 4.71 2.02 17.01
C GLU A 120 3.82 0.79 17.27
N ILE A 121 2.52 1.03 17.42
CA ILE A 121 1.50 -0.03 17.34
C ILE A 121 1.02 -0.17 15.90
N PHE A 122 0.87 -1.42 15.45
CA PHE A 122 0.46 -1.72 14.09
C PHE A 122 -0.93 -2.35 14.04
N GLU A 123 -1.55 -2.24 12.87
CA GLU A 123 -2.79 -2.91 12.51
C GLU A 123 -2.61 -3.51 11.11
N MET A 124 -3.48 -4.44 10.75
CA MET A 124 -3.50 -5.06 9.42
C MET A 124 -4.85 -4.87 8.76
N GLU A 125 -4.84 -4.47 7.49
CA GLU A 125 -6.03 -4.45 6.64
C GLU A 125 -5.88 -5.37 5.43
N ASP A 126 -7.02 -5.75 4.89
CA ASP A 126 -7.13 -6.41 3.61
C ASP A 126 -7.22 -5.36 2.49
N GLN A 127 -6.12 -5.14 1.76
CA GLN A 127 -6.11 -4.11 0.73
C GLN A 127 -6.88 -4.49 -0.53
N ARG A 128 -7.44 -5.72 -0.60
CA ARG A 128 -8.36 -6.11 -1.68
C ARG A 128 -9.63 -5.25 -1.68
N ASN A 129 -9.98 -4.61 -0.56
CA ASN A 129 -11.04 -3.58 -0.52
C ASN A 129 -10.74 -2.36 -1.42
N TRP A 130 -9.47 -2.12 -1.76
CA TRP A 130 -9.01 -1.08 -2.69
C TRP A 130 -8.38 -1.67 -3.96
N SER A 131 -8.71 -2.92 -4.29
CA SER A 131 -8.22 -3.66 -5.47
C SER A 131 -6.73 -3.97 -5.49
N ASP A 132 -6.01 -3.77 -4.39
CA ASP A 132 -4.61 -4.22 -4.25
C ASP A 132 -4.55 -5.74 -4.01
N ALA A 133 -3.49 -6.38 -4.52
CA ALA A 133 -3.28 -7.83 -4.38
C ALA A 133 -2.43 -8.19 -3.14
N SER A 134 -2.74 -7.61 -1.97
CA SER A 134 -1.99 -7.86 -0.72
C SER A 134 -2.80 -7.59 0.55
N PHE A 135 -2.31 -8.10 1.68
CA PHE A 135 -2.63 -7.55 2.99
C PHE A 135 -1.58 -6.52 3.37
N LYS A 136 -1.97 -5.52 4.19
CA LYS A 136 -1.06 -4.46 4.62
C LYS A 136 -1.04 -4.32 6.12
N THR A 137 0.13 -4.49 6.71
CA THR A 137 0.39 -4.08 8.10
C THR A 137 0.94 -2.66 8.12
N TYR A 138 0.37 -1.80 8.95
CA TYR A 138 0.69 -0.38 8.99
C TYR A 138 0.66 0.19 10.40
N CYS A 139 1.40 1.28 10.58
CA CYS A 139 1.26 2.19 11.72
C CYS A 139 0.60 3.51 11.29
N ARG A 140 -0.01 4.29 12.18
CA ARG A 140 -0.43 3.97 13.55
C ARG A 140 -1.92 3.55 13.57
N PRO A 141 -2.48 3.12 14.70
CA PRO A 141 -3.88 2.67 14.78
C PRO A 141 -4.87 3.68 14.19
N LEU A 142 -5.85 3.19 13.43
CA LEU A 142 -6.87 4.03 12.79
C LEU A 142 -7.77 4.76 13.80
N SER A 143 -7.84 4.28 15.04
CA SER A 143 -8.57 4.91 16.14
C SER A 143 -7.92 6.20 16.65
N LEU A 144 -6.64 6.45 16.34
CA LEU A 144 -5.95 7.68 16.75
C LEU A 144 -6.29 8.85 15.82
N PRO A 145 -6.37 10.10 16.34
CA PRO A 145 -6.68 11.28 15.53
C PRO A 145 -5.74 11.46 14.34
N ARG A 146 -6.24 11.96 13.21
CA ARG A 146 -5.43 12.27 12.03
C ARG A 146 -5.90 13.57 11.37
N PRO A 147 -4.98 14.39 10.82
CA PRO A 147 -3.52 14.22 10.87
C PRO A 147 -2.97 14.49 12.28
N TYR A 148 -1.70 14.16 12.51
CA TYR A 148 -0.98 14.49 13.74
C TYR A 148 0.30 15.27 13.42
N ARG A 149 0.89 15.81 14.48
CA ARG A 149 2.04 16.69 14.42
C ARG A 149 3.29 15.95 14.88
N LEU A 150 4.36 16.09 14.10
CA LEU A 150 5.73 15.84 14.52
C LEU A 150 6.34 17.19 14.92
N HIS A 151 6.80 17.32 16.15
CA HIS A 151 7.38 18.55 16.69
C HIS A 151 8.85 18.69 16.31
N ALA A 152 9.30 19.93 16.13
CA ALA A 152 10.71 20.23 15.89
C ALA A 152 11.59 19.70 17.03
N GLY A 153 12.68 19.00 16.69
CA GLY A 153 13.58 18.35 17.63
C GLY A 153 13.18 16.91 17.98
N GLU A 154 12.01 16.42 17.56
CA GLU A 154 11.64 15.02 17.77
C GLU A 154 12.46 14.06 16.89
N ILE A 155 12.69 12.87 17.45
CA ILE A 155 13.24 11.72 16.73
C ILE A 155 12.18 10.62 16.79
N HIS A 156 11.67 10.22 15.63
CA HIS A 156 10.73 9.12 15.50
C HIS A 156 11.46 7.91 14.91
N ARG A 157 11.67 6.86 15.71
CA ARG A 157 12.39 5.65 15.32
C ARG A 157 11.45 4.45 15.29
N GLN A 158 11.51 3.70 14.19
CA GLN A 158 10.74 2.47 13.98
C GLN A 158 11.67 1.37 13.47
N GLU A 159 11.36 0.13 13.84
CA GLU A 159 12.10 -1.04 13.40
C GLU A 159 11.16 -2.20 13.08
N ILE A 160 11.44 -2.88 11.96
CA ILE A 160 10.82 -4.14 11.58
C ILE A 160 11.94 -5.16 11.46
N ALA A 161 11.88 -6.25 12.21
CA ALA A 161 12.79 -7.37 12.05
C ALA A 161 12.00 -8.62 11.66
N ILE A 162 12.49 -9.34 10.66
CA ILE A 162 11.89 -10.55 10.09
C ILE A 162 12.90 -11.68 10.18
N ARG A 163 12.45 -12.83 10.67
CA ARG A 163 13.20 -14.07 10.68
C ARG A 163 12.49 -15.11 9.83
N PHE A 164 13.21 -15.65 8.87
CA PHE A 164 12.77 -16.72 7.99
C PHE A 164 13.39 -18.04 8.46
N GLN A 165 12.57 -19.08 8.60
CA GLN A 165 13.03 -20.40 8.99
C GLN A 165 12.41 -21.48 8.11
N GLY A 166 13.20 -22.52 7.82
CA GLY A 166 12.78 -23.64 6.98
C GLY A 166 13.27 -23.52 5.54
N THR A 167 12.67 -24.33 4.67
CA THR A 167 13.02 -24.39 3.26
C THR A 167 11.73 -24.26 2.47
N PRO A 168 11.70 -23.43 1.40
CA PRO A 168 10.51 -23.32 0.58
C PRO A 168 10.04 -24.71 0.14
N THR A 169 8.76 -24.97 0.33
CA THR A 169 8.17 -26.21 -0.16
C THR A 169 8.37 -26.24 -1.66
N LYS A 170 9.00 -27.32 -2.15
CA LYS A 170 9.15 -27.52 -3.59
C LYS A 170 7.76 -27.71 -4.15
N GLN A 171 7.18 -26.64 -4.70
CA GLN A 171 5.96 -26.80 -5.47
C GLN A 171 6.27 -27.79 -6.59
N PRO A 172 5.42 -28.81 -6.85
CA PRO A 172 5.45 -29.43 -8.16
C PRO A 172 5.35 -28.26 -9.11
N GLY A 173 6.43 -28.01 -9.86
CA GLY A 173 6.60 -26.78 -10.62
C GLY A 173 5.25 -26.55 -11.26
N ALA A 174 4.60 -25.43 -10.94
CA ALA A 174 3.40 -25.05 -11.65
C ALA A 174 3.80 -25.30 -13.09
N SER A 175 3.24 -26.34 -13.74
CA SER A 175 3.36 -26.47 -15.18
C SER A 175 3.06 -25.07 -15.60
N ALA A 176 4.04 -24.36 -16.17
CA ALA A 176 3.89 -22.95 -16.49
C ALA A 176 2.56 -22.91 -17.19
N ALA A 177 1.51 -22.47 -16.48
CA ALA A 177 0.17 -22.94 -16.77
C ALA A 177 -0.15 -22.16 -18.01
N ALA A 178 0.08 -22.82 -19.16
CA ALA A 178 0.64 -22.21 -20.37
C ALA A 178 0.32 -20.72 -20.38
N GLY A 179 1.29 -19.91 -19.90
CA GLY A 179 1.04 -18.64 -19.21
C GLY A 179 -0.25 -18.00 -19.69
N ALA A 180 -1.28 -18.00 -18.83
CA ALA A 180 -2.68 -17.76 -19.20
C ALA A 180 -2.78 -16.89 -20.45
N ILE A 181 -3.03 -17.51 -21.60
CA ILE A 181 -3.07 -16.79 -22.87
C ILE A 181 -4.33 -15.94 -22.81
N LEU A 182 -4.14 -14.64 -22.54
CA LEU A 182 -5.18 -13.64 -22.70
C LEU A 182 -5.47 -13.52 -24.19
N GLU A 183 -6.43 -14.31 -24.66
CA GLU A 183 -6.98 -14.17 -26.00
C GLU A 183 -7.95 -13.00 -25.99
N TRP A 184 -7.57 -11.89 -26.64
CA TRP A 184 -8.52 -10.86 -27.00
C TRP A 184 -9.53 -11.45 -27.98
N ARG A 185 -10.80 -11.55 -27.55
CA ARG A 185 -11.89 -11.99 -28.42
C ARG A 185 -12.77 -10.79 -28.73
N ASP A 186 -12.90 -10.46 -30.01
CA ASP A 186 -13.91 -9.52 -30.47
C ASP A 186 -15.29 -10.17 -30.27
N GLY A 187 -16.01 -9.82 -29.20
CA GLY A 187 -17.26 -10.49 -28.84
C GLY A 187 -17.97 -9.92 -27.61
N ALA A 188 -19.31 -9.95 -27.66
CA ALA A 188 -20.24 -9.19 -26.84
C ALA A 188 -20.41 -9.68 -25.38
N GLY A 189 -19.37 -9.54 -24.56
CA GLY A 189 -19.55 -9.50 -23.11
C GLY A 189 -20.23 -8.19 -22.71
N THR A 190 -21.20 -8.23 -21.79
CA THR A 190 -21.67 -7.01 -21.13
C THR A 190 -20.60 -6.56 -20.15
N VAL A 191 -19.88 -5.49 -20.46
CA VAL A 191 -19.03 -4.81 -19.48
C VAL A 191 -19.91 -4.09 -18.46
N PRO A 192 -19.49 -3.99 -17.19
CA PRO A 192 -20.19 -3.16 -16.23
C PRO A 192 -20.29 -1.72 -16.75
N ARG A 193 -21.30 -0.98 -16.28
CA ARG A 193 -21.39 0.46 -16.55
C ARG A 193 -20.10 1.12 -16.03
N LEU A 194 -19.30 1.66 -16.93
CA LEU A 194 -18.08 2.37 -16.58
C LEU A 194 -18.43 3.81 -16.21
N ALA A 195 -17.91 4.28 -15.08
CA ALA A 195 -17.91 5.69 -14.69
C ALA A 195 -16.52 6.28 -14.88
N VAL A 196 -16.43 7.57 -15.17
CA VAL A 196 -15.17 8.32 -15.15
C VAL A 196 -15.34 9.50 -14.21
N ALA A 197 -14.51 9.56 -13.16
CA ALA A 197 -14.45 10.69 -12.26
C ALA A 197 -13.59 11.81 -12.85
N MET A 198 -14.04 13.05 -12.69
CA MET A 198 -13.38 14.26 -13.16
C MET A 198 -13.26 15.27 -12.02
N GLU A 199 -12.12 15.95 -11.94
CA GLU A 199 -11.87 17.04 -11.00
C GLU A 199 -11.31 18.28 -11.72
N ASP A 200 -11.11 19.37 -10.99
CA ASP A 200 -10.57 20.59 -11.56
C ASP A 200 -9.13 20.37 -12.07
N GLY A 201 -8.84 20.84 -13.28
CA GLY A 201 -7.53 20.65 -13.90
C GLY A 201 -7.31 19.27 -14.55
N THR A 202 -8.21 18.28 -14.40
CA THR A 202 -8.14 17.02 -15.16
C THR A 202 -8.78 17.15 -16.55
N LEU A 203 -8.65 18.31 -17.18
CA LEU A 203 -9.08 18.50 -18.56
C LEU A 203 -8.43 17.41 -19.40
N PRO A 204 -9.22 16.59 -20.11
CA PRO A 204 -8.65 15.52 -20.89
C PRO A 204 -7.80 16.17 -21.99
N ASP A 205 -6.51 15.84 -22.03
CA ASP A 205 -5.70 16.08 -23.21
C ASP A 205 -6.29 15.29 -24.41
N ALA A 206 -5.62 15.32 -25.56
CA ALA A 206 -6.10 14.56 -26.72
C ALA A 206 -6.30 13.07 -26.40
N SER A 207 -5.38 12.49 -25.61
CA SER A 207 -5.39 11.07 -25.23
C SER A 207 -6.58 10.72 -24.35
N ALA A 208 -6.88 11.55 -23.35
CA ALA A 208 -8.00 11.31 -22.45
C ALA A 208 -9.36 11.49 -23.16
N ARG A 209 -9.45 12.38 -24.18
CA ARG A 209 -10.63 12.46 -25.05
C ARG A 209 -10.79 11.22 -25.92
N ASP A 210 -9.70 10.70 -26.46
CA ASP A 210 -9.70 9.47 -27.26
C ASP A 210 -10.11 8.27 -26.40
N LEU A 211 -9.62 8.19 -25.16
CA LEU A 211 -9.98 7.15 -24.20
C LEU A 211 -11.47 7.22 -23.83
N CYS A 212 -12.02 8.41 -23.55
CA CYS A 212 -13.44 8.58 -23.28
C CYS A 212 -14.31 8.15 -24.48
N ARG A 213 -13.86 8.45 -25.71
CA ARG A 213 -14.55 8.00 -26.95
C ARG A 213 -14.49 6.48 -27.11
N LEU A 214 -13.39 5.84 -26.71
CA LEU A 214 -13.22 4.40 -26.75
C LEU A 214 -14.07 3.69 -25.69
N LEU A 215 -13.95 4.12 -24.43
CA LEU A 215 -14.59 3.49 -23.27
C LEU A 215 -16.10 3.72 -23.22
N LYS A 216 -16.59 4.83 -23.78
CA LYS A 216 -18.01 5.23 -23.77
C LYS A 216 -18.59 5.13 -22.34
N PRO A 217 -18.03 5.88 -21.37
CA PRO A 217 -18.49 5.79 -19.99
C PRO A 217 -19.98 6.14 -19.90
N ALA A 218 -20.71 5.37 -19.10
CA ALA A 218 -22.13 5.58 -18.86
C ALA A 218 -22.38 6.72 -17.87
N ILE A 219 -21.41 7.02 -17.01
CA ILE A 219 -21.47 8.05 -15.97
C ILE A 219 -20.22 8.92 -16.03
N LEU A 220 -20.40 10.22 -15.93
CA LEU A 220 -19.36 11.19 -15.59
C LEU A 220 -19.61 11.67 -14.16
N GLU A 221 -18.73 11.31 -13.24
CA GLU A 221 -18.77 11.77 -11.86
C GLU A 221 -17.95 13.06 -11.76
N LEU A 222 -18.58 14.17 -11.41
CA LEU A 222 -17.94 15.47 -11.32
C LEU A 222 -17.65 15.77 -9.84
N ARG A 223 -16.36 15.78 -9.49
CA ARG A 223 -15.86 16.19 -8.18
C ARG A 223 -15.79 17.70 -8.11
N VAL A 224 -16.75 18.29 -7.41
CA VAL A 224 -16.94 19.74 -7.38
C VAL A 224 -16.88 20.29 -5.97
N THR A 225 -16.19 21.42 -5.83
CA THR A 225 -16.29 22.33 -4.69
C THR A 225 -16.98 23.62 -5.16
N PRO A 226 -17.52 24.46 -4.26
CA PRO A 226 -18.07 25.76 -4.64
C PRO A 226 -17.09 26.63 -5.45
N GLN A 227 -15.78 26.43 -5.26
CA GLN A 227 -14.74 27.22 -5.91
C GLN A 227 -14.42 26.73 -7.33
N ASN A 228 -14.58 25.43 -7.62
CA ASN A 228 -14.12 24.84 -8.88
C ASN A 228 -15.25 24.33 -9.80
N ALA A 229 -16.50 24.34 -9.33
CA ALA A 229 -17.64 23.76 -10.05
C ALA A 229 -17.74 24.26 -11.50
N GLY A 230 -17.48 25.55 -11.75
CA GLY A 230 -17.49 26.13 -13.09
C GLY A 230 -16.47 25.50 -14.03
N ALA A 231 -15.22 25.36 -13.58
CA ALA A 231 -14.13 24.78 -14.38
C ALA A 231 -14.36 23.28 -14.68
N VAL A 232 -14.86 22.54 -13.69
CA VAL A 232 -15.20 21.11 -13.85
C VAL A 232 -16.37 20.94 -14.83
N CYS A 233 -17.41 21.77 -14.74
CA CYS A 233 -18.53 21.74 -15.68
C CYS A 233 -18.11 22.05 -17.12
N GLU A 234 -17.24 23.02 -17.34
CA GLU A 234 -16.70 23.31 -18.68
C GLU A 234 -15.88 22.14 -19.23
N SER A 235 -15.09 21.48 -18.38
CA SER A 235 -14.34 20.28 -18.74
C SER A 235 -15.26 19.11 -19.13
N ALA A 236 -16.35 18.92 -18.39
CA ALA A 236 -17.35 17.90 -18.67
C ALA A 236 -18.05 18.15 -20.01
N LYS A 237 -18.43 19.40 -20.31
CA LYS A 237 -19.04 19.79 -21.60
C LYS A 237 -18.16 19.40 -22.79
N ALA A 238 -16.84 19.56 -22.68
CA ALA A 238 -15.90 19.19 -23.74
C ALA A 238 -15.87 17.67 -24.02
N LEU A 239 -16.25 16.84 -23.05
CA LEU A 239 -16.34 15.37 -23.20
C LEU A 239 -17.72 14.89 -23.64
N THR A 240 -18.80 15.51 -23.15
CA THR A 240 -20.18 15.09 -23.44
C THR A 240 -20.72 15.60 -24.76
N ALA A 241 -20.04 16.54 -25.43
CA ALA A 241 -20.49 17.12 -26.71
C ALA A 241 -20.75 16.07 -27.81
N ALA A 242 -20.18 14.86 -27.69
CA ALA A 242 -20.39 13.76 -28.63
C ALA A 242 -21.51 12.77 -28.25
N ARG A 243 -21.90 12.67 -26.96
CA ARG A 243 -22.98 11.80 -26.45
C ARG A 243 -23.28 12.11 -24.97
N PRO A 244 -24.55 12.11 -24.54
CA PRO A 244 -24.89 12.33 -23.14
C PRO A 244 -24.50 11.13 -22.29
N ALA A 245 -23.66 11.36 -21.28
CA ALA A 245 -23.48 10.47 -20.14
C ALA A 245 -24.42 10.92 -19.00
N GLU A 246 -24.78 10.00 -18.11
CA GLU A 246 -25.35 10.41 -16.82
C GLU A 246 -24.31 11.23 -16.06
N ILE A 247 -24.73 12.33 -15.43
CA ILE A 247 -23.85 13.18 -14.65
C ILE A 247 -24.17 12.95 -13.18
N GLU A 248 -23.19 12.48 -12.43
CA GLU A 248 -23.23 12.41 -10.97
C GLU A 248 -22.34 13.50 -10.39
N LEU A 249 -22.73 14.06 -9.24
CA LEU A 249 -21.95 15.07 -8.55
C LEU A 249 -21.41 14.46 -7.25
N GLU A 250 -20.09 14.49 -7.09
CA GLU A 250 -19.42 14.26 -5.82
C GLU A 250 -19.07 15.64 -5.24
N ILE A 251 -19.75 16.03 -4.15
CA ILE A 251 -19.66 17.37 -3.52
C ILE A 251 -18.87 17.28 -2.23
#